data_AF-A0A2V6MAV2-F1
#
_entry.id   AF-A0A2V6MAV2-F1
#
_cell.length_a   1.000
_cell.length_b   1.000
_cell.length_c   1.000
_cell.angle_alpha   90.00
_cell.angle_beta   90.00
_cell.angle_gamma   90.00
#
_symmetry.space_group_name_H-M   'P 1'
#
loop_
_entity.id
_entity.type
_entity.pdbx_description
1 polymer ?
#
loop_
_entity_poly.entity_id
_entity_poly.type
_entity_poly.pdbx_seq_one_letter_code
_entity_poly.pdbx_strand_id
1 'polypeptide(L)'
;ITGYPPQDLVFKSRFVPENIEILKRLHARVGTAALLVGFVDRNEGRGKPFHNAAALLESGKPIRATHKSLLPTYDVFDEDRYFEPACRVDPFDLRGKKLGVTICEDIWTEHYLPRPLYDV
;
A
#
# COMPACT_ATOMS: atom_id res chain seq x y z
N ILE A 1 -3.41 -8.41 -3.66
CA ILE A 1 -2.99 -9.82 -3.48
C ILE A 1 -3.89 -10.55 -2.48
N THR A 2 -4.03 -10.04 -1.27
CA THR A 2 -4.67 -10.74 -0.14
C THR A 2 -6.20 -10.73 -0.14
N GLY A 3 -6.84 -9.91 -0.97
CA GLY A 3 -8.23 -9.49 -0.76
C GLY A 3 -8.32 -8.46 0.38
N TYR A 4 -9.52 -7.93 0.62
CA TYR A 4 -9.77 -6.91 1.64
C TYR A 4 -11.19 -7.02 2.22
N PRO A 5 -11.38 -6.91 3.56
CA PRO A 5 -10.33 -6.86 4.58
C PRO A 5 -9.81 -8.28 4.94
N PRO A 6 -8.50 -8.47 5.14
CA PRO A 6 -7.96 -9.75 5.61
C PRO A 6 -8.18 -9.99 7.12
N GLN A 7 -8.45 -8.94 7.90
CA GLN A 7 -8.63 -8.99 9.36
C GLN A 7 -7.48 -9.76 10.04
N ASP A 8 -7.78 -10.55 11.07
CA ASP A 8 -6.79 -11.33 11.85
C ASP A 8 -5.98 -12.36 11.02
N LEU A 9 -6.34 -12.62 9.75
CA LEU A 9 -5.53 -13.46 8.87
C LEU A 9 -4.10 -12.94 8.72
N VAL A 10 -3.87 -11.62 8.84
CA VAL A 10 -2.53 -11.02 8.78
C VAL A 10 -1.59 -11.56 9.86
N PHE A 11 -2.12 -12.02 11.00
CA PHE A 11 -1.32 -12.61 12.09
C PHE A 11 -1.06 -14.11 11.92
N LYS A 12 -1.69 -14.78 10.96
CA LYS A 12 -1.37 -16.18 10.68
C LYS A 12 0.04 -16.27 10.11
N SER A 13 0.87 -17.11 10.72
CA SER A 13 2.32 -17.23 10.44
C SER A 13 2.69 -17.37 8.97
N ARG A 14 1.80 -17.97 8.15
CA ARG A 14 2.01 -18.18 6.71
C ARG A 14 1.42 -17.09 5.82
N PHE A 15 0.41 -16.34 6.28
CA PHE A 15 -0.36 -15.45 5.42
C PHE A 15 0.50 -14.33 4.82
N VAL A 16 1.21 -13.58 5.67
CA VAL A 16 2.08 -12.49 5.19
C VAL A 16 3.28 -13.03 4.39
N PRO A 17 4.01 -14.07 4.82
CA PRO A 17 5.06 -14.66 3.97
C PRO A 17 4.59 -15.10 2.59
N GLU A 18 3.43 -15.75 2.49
CA GLU A 18 2.88 -16.21 1.20
C GLU A 18 2.45 -15.04 0.31
N ASN A 19 1.86 -13.99 0.89
CA ASN A 19 1.51 -12.79 0.13
C ASN A 19 2.75 -12.11 -0.50
N ILE A 20 3.87 -12.03 0.24
CA ILE A 20 5.15 -11.49 -0.24
C ILE A 20 5.75 -12.40 -1.32
N GLU A 21 5.68 -13.72 -1.15
CA GLU A 21 6.15 -14.67 -2.15
C GLU A 21 5.36 -14.56 -3.47
N ILE A 22 4.03 -14.40 -3.39
CA ILE A 22 3.19 -14.15 -4.56
C ILE A 22 3.57 -12.83 -5.23
N LEU A 23 3.83 -11.76 -4.47
CA LEU A 23 4.31 -10.48 -5.02
C LEU A 23 5.61 -10.66 -5.82
N LYS A 24 6.58 -11.41 -5.28
CA LYS A 24 7.85 -11.72 -5.97
C LYS A 24 7.64 -12.52 -7.25
N ARG A 25 6.74 -13.51 -7.23
CA ARG A 25 6.38 -14.31 -8.41
C ARG A 25 5.70 -13.47 -9.49
N LEU A 26 4.84 -12.54 -9.10
CA LEU A 26 4.23 -11.58 -10.02
C LEU A 26 5.31 -10.68 -10.64
N HIS A 27 6.19 -10.11 -9.81
CA HIS A 27 7.28 -9.25 -10.26
C HIS A 27 8.18 -9.94 -11.30
N ALA A 28 8.56 -11.20 -11.07
CA ALA A 28 9.38 -11.98 -12.00
C ALA A 28 8.71 -12.23 -13.37
N ARG A 29 7.39 -12.05 -13.48
CA ARG A 29 6.61 -12.23 -14.70
C ARG A 29 6.16 -10.90 -15.32
N VAL A 30 6.52 -9.77 -14.72
CA VAL A 30 6.20 -8.45 -15.26
C VAL A 30 6.94 -8.26 -16.58
N GLY A 31 6.19 -7.99 -17.64
CA GLY A 31 6.72 -7.66 -18.95
C GLY A 31 6.97 -6.16 -19.10
N THR A 32 6.61 -5.63 -20.26
CA THR A 32 6.80 -4.20 -20.56
C THR A 32 5.83 -3.31 -19.76
N ALA A 33 4.63 -3.76 -19.45
CA ALA A 33 3.66 -2.99 -18.66
C ALA A 33 3.97 -3.06 -17.16
N ALA A 34 4.17 -1.91 -16.53
CA ALA A 34 4.33 -1.83 -15.07
C ALA A 34 3.00 -2.18 -14.38
N LEU A 35 3.09 -2.84 -13.22
CA LEU A 35 1.93 -3.20 -12.40
C LEU A 35 1.99 -2.48 -11.07
N LEU A 36 0.88 -1.88 -10.64
CA LEU A 36 0.71 -1.37 -9.27
C LEU A 36 -0.22 -2.33 -8.52
N VAL A 37 0.27 -2.96 -7.46
CA VAL A 37 -0.41 -4.08 -6.80
C VAL A 37 -0.49 -3.88 -5.30
N GLY A 38 -1.69 -3.93 -4.73
CA GLY A 38 -1.91 -3.90 -3.29
C GLY A 38 -1.50 -5.21 -2.60
N PHE A 39 -0.82 -5.11 -1.47
CA PHE A 39 -0.31 -6.23 -0.67
C PHE A 39 -0.13 -5.85 0.81
N VAL A 40 0.21 -6.83 1.64
CA VAL A 40 0.58 -6.59 3.04
C VAL A 40 2.09 -6.65 3.16
N ASP A 41 2.70 -5.54 3.54
CA ASP A 41 4.13 -5.44 3.74
C ASP A 41 4.51 -5.64 5.21
N ARG A 42 5.78 -5.92 5.48
CA ARG A 42 6.33 -5.98 6.84
C ARG A 42 6.86 -4.62 7.26
N ASN A 43 6.59 -4.24 8.50
CA ASN A 43 7.27 -3.14 9.16
C ASN A 43 8.52 -3.68 9.88
N GLU A 44 9.70 -3.20 9.49
CA GLU A 44 10.97 -3.51 10.16
C GLU A 44 11.31 -2.51 11.28
N GLY A 45 10.53 -1.43 11.38
CA GLY A 45 10.69 -0.37 12.37
C GLY A 45 9.96 -0.62 13.68
N ARG A 46 9.72 0.46 14.42
CA ARG A 46 8.88 0.45 15.63
C ARG A 46 7.40 0.47 15.24
N GLY A 47 6.56 0.00 16.13
CA GLY A 47 5.10 0.01 15.96
C GLY A 47 4.54 -1.34 15.57
N LYS A 48 3.45 -1.33 14.80
CA LYS A 48 2.75 -2.54 14.37
C LYS A 48 3.54 -3.28 13.29
N PRO A 49 3.44 -4.62 13.22
CA PRO A 49 4.35 -5.44 12.41
C PRO A 49 4.12 -5.35 10.90
N PHE A 50 3.06 -4.69 10.44
CA PHE A 50 2.65 -4.70 9.03
C PHE A 50 2.32 -3.30 8.51
N HIS A 51 2.36 -3.15 7.19
CA HIS A 51 1.82 -1.98 6.48
C HIS A 51 0.77 -2.42 5.45
N ASN A 52 -0.28 -1.61 5.29
CA ASN A 52 -1.13 -1.64 4.11
C ASN A 52 -0.37 -0.95 2.97
N ALA A 53 -0.07 -1.66 1.89
CA ALA A 53 0.94 -1.23 0.93
C ALA A 53 0.53 -1.44 -0.52
N ALA A 54 1.09 -0.61 -1.40
CA ALA A 54 1.04 -0.78 -2.84
C ALA A 54 2.46 -0.89 -3.41
N ALA A 55 2.72 -1.96 -4.16
CA ALA A 55 3.99 -2.20 -4.82
C ALA A 55 3.93 -1.86 -6.31
N LEU A 56 4.88 -1.06 -6.77
CA LEU A 56 5.15 -0.83 -8.19
C LEU A 56 6.15 -1.87 -8.70
N LEU A 57 5.70 -2.66 -9.65
CA LEU A 57 6.45 -3.75 -10.26
C LEU A 57 6.81 -3.36 -11.70
N GLU A 58 8.10 -3.36 -12.01
CA GLU A 58 8.65 -3.02 -13.33
C GLU A 58 9.73 -4.01 -13.72
N SER A 59 9.71 -4.46 -14.98
CA SER A 59 10.79 -5.27 -15.53
C SER A 59 12.12 -4.53 -15.45
N GLY A 60 13.14 -5.18 -14.89
CA GLY A 60 14.50 -4.62 -14.77
C GLY A 60 14.69 -3.59 -13.64
N LYS A 61 13.69 -3.39 -12.76
CA LYS A 61 13.81 -2.56 -11.56
C LYS A 61 13.48 -3.37 -10.31
N PRO A 62 14.03 -3.01 -9.14
CA PRO A 62 13.59 -3.64 -7.89
C PRO A 62 12.12 -3.33 -7.60
N ILE A 63 11.48 -4.19 -6.80
CA ILE A 63 10.16 -3.91 -6.23
C ILE A 63 10.28 -2.64 -5.38
N ARG A 64 9.41 -1.67 -5.64
CA ARG A 64 9.29 -0.44 -4.87
C ARG A 64 7.91 -0.40 -4.24
N ALA A 65 7.82 -0.03 -2.99
CA ALA A 65 6.57 0.01 -2.25
C ALA A 65 6.31 1.41 -1.70
N THR A 66 5.03 1.73 -1.57
CA THR A 66 4.55 2.83 -0.75
C THR A 66 3.54 2.28 0.24
N HIS A 67 3.44 2.92 1.39
CA HIS A 67 2.61 2.49 2.51
C HIS A 67 1.48 3.50 2.70
N LYS A 68 0.32 3.00 3.14
CA LYS A 68 -0.84 3.83 3.46
C LYS A 68 -0.52 4.73 4.64
N SER A 69 -0.92 5.99 4.57
CA SER A 69 -0.64 6.98 5.62
C SER A 69 -1.80 7.13 6.58
N LEU A 70 -3.03 7.11 6.07
CA LEU A 70 -4.25 7.27 6.84
C LEU A 70 -4.93 5.92 7.07
N LEU A 71 -4.95 5.48 8.33
CA LEU A 71 -5.54 4.22 8.74
C LEU A 71 -6.91 4.49 9.38
N PRO A 72 -8.04 4.26 8.67
CA PRO A 72 -9.36 4.47 9.23
C PRO A 72 -9.66 3.52 10.38
N THR A 73 -10.29 4.05 11.43
CA THR A 73 -10.73 3.33 12.64
C THR A 73 -12.23 3.48 12.92
N TYR A 74 -13.00 3.91 11.92
CA TYR A 74 -14.43 4.15 12.04
C TYR A 74 -15.26 3.16 11.22
N ASP A 75 -16.52 2.99 11.61
CA ASP A 75 -17.50 2.13 10.94
C ASP A 75 -17.00 0.68 10.80
N VAL A 76 -16.78 0.22 9.56
CA VAL A 76 -16.33 -1.14 9.24
C VAL A 76 -14.80 -1.29 9.24
N PHE A 77 -14.06 -0.19 9.46
CA PHE A 77 -12.61 -0.17 9.39
C PHE A 77 -11.96 -0.21 10.78
N ASP A 78 -10.98 -1.10 10.91
CA ASP A 78 -10.13 -1.22 12.10
C ASP A 78 -8.67 -1.38 11.65
N GLU A 79 -8.25 -0.58 10.65
CA GLU A 79 -6.93 -0.75 10.04
C GLU A 79 -5.79 -0.45 11.02
N ASP A 80 -6.01 0.51 11.93
CA ASP A 80 -5.05 0.84 12.96
C ASP A 80 -4.75 -0.36 13.86
N ARG A 81 -5.65 -1.33 14.05
CA ARG A 81 -5.31 -2.55 14.79
C ARG A 81 -4.20 -3.38 14.14
N TYR A 82 -4.11 -3.37 12.82
CA TYR A 82 -3.26 -4.29 12.05
C TYR A 82 -2.00 -3.65 11.47
N PHE A 83 -2.09 -2.37 11.11
CA PHE A 83 -1.09 -1.71 10.28
C PHE A 83 -0.46 -0.50 10.97
N GLU A 84 0.81 -0.26 10.67
CA GLU A 84 1.51 0.97 11.00
C GLU A 84 1.33 1.98 9.84
N PRO A 85 1.10 3.27 10.09
CA PRO A 85 1.02 4.28 9.03
C PRO A 85 2.39 4.55 8.41
N ALA A 86 2.40 5.06 7.19
CA ALA A 86 3.61 5.50 6.53
C ALA A 86 4.27 6.69 7.25
N CYS A 87 5.58 6.60 7.49
CA CYS A 87 6.36 7.74 7.99
C CYS A 87 6.67 8.79 6.90
N ARG A 88 6.64 8.37 5.62
CA ARG A 88 6.96 9.21 4.47
C ARG A 88 6.33 8.64 3.21
N VAL A 89 5.83 9.53 2.35
CA VAL A 89 5.30 9.18 1.01
C VAL A 89 6.08 9.97 -0.04
N ASP A 90 6.64 9.26 -1.01
CA ASP A 90 7.36 9.85 -2.13
C ASP A 90 6.80 9.30 -3.46
N PRO A 91 6.72 10.12 -4.51
CA PRO A 91 6.31 9.65 -5.83
C PRO A 91 7.36 8.72 -6.43
N PHE A 92 6.90 7.68 -7.14
CA PHE A 92 7.77 6.84 -7.93
C PHE A 92 8.21 7.56 -9.21
N ASP A 93 9.42 7.29 -9.68
CA ASP A 93 9.76 7.53 -11.09
C ASP A 93 9.29 6.35 -11.94
N LEU A 94 8.42 6.63 -12.91
CA LEU A 94 7.94 5.70 -13.93
C LEU A 94 8.20 6.32 -15.31
N ARG A 95 9.29 5.87 -15.95
CA ARG A 95 9.69 6.29 -17.31
C ARG A 95 9.83 7.82 -17.44
N GLY A 96 10.48 8.46 -16.46
CA GLY A 96 10.68 9.91 -16.44
C GLY A 96 9.44 10.72 -16.07
N LYS A 97 8.35 10.06 -15.65
CA LYS A 97 7.17 10.70 -15.06
C LYS A 97 7.12 10.40 -13.56
N LYS A 98 6.71 11.39 -12.78
CA LYS A 98 6.43 11.21 -11.35
C LYS A 98 5.03 10.60 -11.19
N LEU A 99 4.96 9.45 -10.53
CA LEU A 99 3.73 8.76 -10.21
C LEU A 99 3.50 8.85 -8.70
N GLY A 100 2.57 9.71 -8.29
CA GLY A 100 2.04 9.71 -6.92
C GLY A 100 1.02 8.58 -6.76
N VAL A 101 1.08 7.89 -5.62
CA VAL A 101 0.16 6.80 -5.29
C VAL A 101 -0.44 7.08 -3.92
N THR A 102 -1.77 7.07 -3.85
CA THR A 102 -2.55 7.12 -2.62
C THR A 102 -3.30 5.80 -2.47
N ILE A 103 -3.52 5.36 -1.22
CA ILE A 103 -4.27 4.13 -0.94
C ILE A 103 -5.57 4.50 -0.24
N CYS A 104 -6.69 4.35 -0.96
CA CYS A 104 -8.05 4.54 -0.45
C CYS A 104 -8.21 5.84 0.36
N GLU A 105 -8.39 5.77 1.69
CA GLU A 105 -8.58 6.89 2.62
C GLU A 105 -7.50 7.97 2.55
N ASP A 106 -6.29 7.66 2.05
CA ASP A 106 -5.22 8.65 1.86
C ASP A 106 -5.64 9.87 1.02
N ILE A 107 -6.61 9.73 0.09
CA ILE A 107 -7.09 10.86 -0.72
C ILE A 107 -8.20 11.67 -0.03
N TRP A 108 -8.86 11.09 0.98
CA TRP A 108 -10.07 11.62 1.61
C TRP A 108 -9.72 12.41 2.86
N THR A 109 -9.05 13.55 2.67
CA THR A 109 -8.61 14.38 3.78
C THR A 109 -9.10 15.81 3.59
N GLU A 110 -9.78 16.37 4.60
CA GLU A 110 -10.12 17.79 4.62
C GLU A 110 -8.89 18.69 4.87
N HIS A 111 -7.82 18.14 5.47
CA HIS A 111 -6.60 18.88 5.79
C HIS A 111 -5.61 19.03 4.62
N TYR A 112 -5.62 18.13 3.64
CA TYR A 112 -4.73 18.13 2.48
C TYR A 112 -5.44 18.43 1.14
N LEU A 113 -6.77 18.60 1.14
CA LEU A 113 -7.53 19.11 -0.01
C LEU A 113 -7.85 20.60 0.22
N PRO A 114 -7.12 21.55 -0.40
CA PRO A 114 -7.49 22.95 -0.33
C PRO A 114 -8.72 23.16 -1.21
N ARG A 115 -9.90 23.09 -0.58
CA ARG A 115 -11.24 23.52 -1.07
C ARG A 115 -12.05 22.45 -1.85
N PRO A 116 -13.40 22.53 -1.78
CA PRO A 116 -14.27 21.72 -2.61
C PRO A 116 -14.05 22.04 -4.10
N LEU A 117 -14.02 21.00 -4.94
CA LEU A 117 -13.83 21.09 -6.40
C LEU A 117 -15.08 21.60 -7.14
N TYR A 118 -16.18 21.80 -6.42
CA TYR A 118 -17.45 22.29 -6.94
C TYR A 118 -18.12 23.20 -5.91
N ASP A 119 -18.79 24.25 -6.38
CA ASP A 119 -19.66 25.08 -5.56
C ASP A 119 -20.92 24.26 -5.18
N VAL A 120 -21.28 24.28 -3.89
CA VAL A 120 -22.55 23.73 -3.37
C VAL A 120 -23.63 24.79 -3.47
#